data_AF-A0A1X7RH23-F1
#
_entry.id   AF-A0A1X7RH23-F1
#
_cell.length_a   1.000
_cell.length_b   1.000
_cell.length_c   1.000
_cell.angle_alpha   90.00
_cell.angle_beta   90.00
_cell.angle_gamma   90.00
#
_symmetry.space_group_name_H-M   'P 1'
#
loop_
_entity.id
_entity.type
_entity.pdbx_description
1 polymer ?
#
loop_
_entity_poly.entity_id
_entity_poly.type
_entity_poly.pdbx_seq_one_letter_code
_entity_poly.pdbx_strand_id
1 'polypeptide(L)'
;MAQAPSIDRLLNLVPESSDTVLSYLQTHPDLALKQDAHGYSLVHAAASYGHTDLLRVLVKDYNVDPNIKDEDGETALFSVEDVAMAKELIELGTDMNLRNDEGQLAAEKLDDPDEQPAVAAYLKEAAGGGSTATADISESLSNGDAAGHHPPPPPPLPQGLQLNVGTMRAGDAGEEPDPEFRRRIEELAARGDFDGEEGQRELRNLVMDAISGVANDAQAPAASRRRLD
;
A
#
# COMPACT_ATOMS: atom_id res chain seq x y z
N MET A 1 18.72 44.67 17.32
CA MET A 1 19.69 43.87 16.55
C MET A 1 18.86 42.99 15.62
N ALA A 2 19.01 43.13 14.31
CA ALA A 2 18.30 42.23 13.39
C ALA A 2 18.90 40.83 13.56
N GLN A 3 18.08 39.86 13.99
CA GLN A 3 18.50 38.45 14.05
C GLN A 3 18.89 37.99 12.63
N ALA A 4 19.94 37.17 12.55
CA ALA A 4 20.44 36.65 11.29
C ALA A 4 19.33 35.92 10.51
N PRO A 5 19.37 35.94 9.17
CA PRO A 5 18.48 35.11 8.36
C PRO A 5 18.71 33.63 8.72
N SER A 6 17.65 32.95 9.16
CA SER A 6 17.67 31.52 9.47
C SER A 6 16.42 30.84 8.94
N ILE A 7 16.54 29.53 8.69
CA ILE A 7 15.42 28.70 8.23
C ILE A 7 14.32 28.64 9.29
N ASP A 8 14.68 28.53 10.59
CA ASP A 8 13.70 28.50 11.69
C ASP A 8 12.82 29.75 11.71
N ARG A 9 13.41 30.90 11.41
CA ARG A 9 12.66 32.17 11.35
C ARG A 9 11.69 32.17 10.17
N LEU A 10 12.11 31.65 9.02
CA LEU A 10 11.25 31.53 7.84
C LEU A 10 10.09 30.57 8.11
N LEU A 11 10.36 29.40 8.69
CA LEU A 11 9.35 28.41 9.04
C LEU A 11 8.28 29.00 9.99
N ASN A 12 8.69 29.78 10.99
CA ASN A 12 7.76 30.48 11.89
C ASN A 12 6.90 31.56 11.21
N LEU A 13 7.28 32.04 10.03
CA LEU A 13 6.51 33.04 9.27
C LEU A 13 5.53 32.42 8.28
N VAL A 14 5.71 31.15 7.93
CA VAL A 14 4.84 30.43 6.99
C VAL A 14 3.37 30.49 7.42
N PRO A 15 2.97 30.15 8.68
CA PRO A 15 1.56 30.12 9.07
C PRO A 15 0.83 31.46 8.93
N GLU A 16 1.58 32.57 9.07
CA GLU A 16 1.01 33.91 9.10
C GLU A 16 0.96 34.56 7.71
N SER A 17 1.98 34.32 6.86
CA SER A 17 2.11 35.03 5.58
C SER A 17 3.10 34.36 4.61
N SER A 18 2.59 33.64 3.62
CA SER A 18 3.37 33.12 2.48
C SER A 18 4.07 34.22 1.68
N ASP A 19 3.46 35.39 1.49
CA ASP A 19 4.06 36.50 0.73
C ASP A 19 5.33 37.07 1.38
N THR A 20 5.34 37.10 2.72
CA THR A 20 6.50 37.57 3.48
C THR A 20 7.66 36.58 3.33
N VAL A 21 7.36 35.28 3.34
CA VAL A 21 8.34 34.21 3.09
C VAL A 21 8.92 34.37 1.68
N LEU A 22 8.08 34.54 0.65
CA LEU A 22 8.53 34.74 -0.73
C LEU A 22 9.43 35.98 -0.88
N SER A 23 9.03 37.10 -0.27
CA SER A 23 9.82 38.34 -0.27
C SER A 23 11.19 38.15 0.39
N TYR A 24 11.24 37.34 1.44
CA TYR A 24 12.49 37.04 2.14
C TYR A 24 13.39 36.11 1.31
N LEU A 25 12.82 35.10 0.65
CA LEU A 25 13.55 34.19 -0.25
C LEU A 25 14.17 34.94 -1.44
N GLN A 26 13.55 36.02 -1.93
CA GLN A 26 14.17 36.87 -2.97
C GLN A 26 15.50 37.47 -2.51
N THR A 27 15.64 37.78 -1.20
CA THR A 27 16.88 38.32 -0.63
C THR A 27 17.85 37.23 -0.18
N HIS A 28 17.34 36.05 0.17
CA HIS A 28 18.09 34.92 0.71
C HIS A 28 17.62 33.60 0.08
N PRO A 29 17.92 33.37 -1.21
CA PRO A 29 17.39 32.23 -1.96
C PRO A 29 17.95 30.89 -1.48
N ASP A 30 19.12 30.89 -0.84
CA ASP A 30 19.76 29.70 -0.28
C ASP A 30 18.95 29.05 0.84
N LEU A 31 18.06 29.82 1.48
CA LEU A 31 17.20 29.33 2.56
C LEU A 31 16.07 28.44 2.04
N ALA A 32 15.67 28.57 0.77
CA ALA A 32 14.62 27.75 0.17
C ALA A 32 14.95 26.24 0.22
N LEU A 33 16.23 25.90 0.10
CA LEU A 33 16.75 24.53 0.05
C LEU A 33 17.17 24.00 1.44
N LYS A 34 17.03 24.80 2.49
CA LYS A 34 17.45 24.39 3.84
C LYS A 34 16.33 23.67 4.58
N GLN A 35 16.77 22.83 5.50
CA GLN A 35 15.96 22.23 6.54
C GLN A 35 16.39 22.80 7.89
N ASP A 36 15.49 22.80 8.87
CA ASP A 36 15.84 23.08 10.25
C ASP A 36 16.57 21.90 10.92
N ALA A 37 16.71 21.95 12.24
CA ALA A 37 17.38 20.91 13.01
C ALA A 37 16.68 19.54 12.97
N HIS A 38 15.41 19.50 12.59
CA HIS A 38 14.54 18.33 12.53
C HIS A 38 14.31 17.86 11.08
N GLY A 39 15.09 18.38 10.12
CA GLY A 39 14.82 18.07 8.71
C GLY A 39 13.56 18.77 8.18
N TYR A 40 12.90 19.63 8.93
CA TYR A 40 11.68 20.28 8.48
C TYR A 40 12.01 21.37 7.47
N SER A 41 11.35 21.35 6.32
CA SER A 41 11.63 22.24 5.18
C SER A 41 10.47 23.18 4.90
N LEU A 42 10.71 24.21 4.08
CA LEU A 42 9.65 25.11 3.65
C LEU A 42 8.56 24.40 2.83
N VAL A 43 8.88 23.28 2.17
CA VAL A 43 7.90 22.46 1.45
C VAL A 43 6.97 21.74 2.41
N HIS A 44 7.49 21.21 3.53
CA HIS A 44 6.67 20.64 4.60
C HIS A 44 5.73 21.70 5.20
N ALA A 45 6.27 22.87 5.55
CA ALA A 45 5.46 23.95 6.11
C ALA A 45 4.39 24.44 5.12
N ALA A 46 4.72 24.62 3.83
CA ALA A 46 3.76 25.06 2.83
C ALA A 46 2.63 24.05 2.62
N ALA A 47 2.94 22.75 2.67
CA ALA A 47 1.96 21.68 2.59
C ALA A 47 1.05 21.61 3.82
N SER A 48 1.64 21.72 5.01
CA SER A 48 0.90 21.69 6.29
C SER A 48 -0.07 22.86 6.45
N TYR A 49 0.33 24.07 6.04
CA TYR A 49 -0.54 25.25 6.15
C TYR A 49 -1.39 25.55 4.89
N GLY A 50 -1.42 24.64 3.91
CA GLY A 50 -2.27 24.84 2.72
C GLY A 50 -1.79 25.95 1.77
N HIS A 51 -0.52 26.38 1.83
CA HIS A 51 0.00 27.47 1.01
C HIS A 51 0.45 27.01 -0.38
N THR A 52 -0.52 26.79 -1.27
CA THR A 52 -0.26 26.23 -2.63
C THR A 52 0.67 27.11 -3.46
N ASP A 53 0.53 28.43 -3.38
CA ASP A 53 1.36 29.36 -4.14
C ASP A 53 2.83 29.32 -3.68
N LEU A 54 3.05 29.28 -2.36
CA LEU A 54 4.38 29.12 -1.79
C LEU A 54 4.99 27.78 -2.21
N LEU A 55 4.23 26.69 -2.11
CA LEU A 55 4.67 25.36 -2.52
C LEU A 55 5.10 25.32 -3.99
N ARG A 56 4.27 25.88 -4.89
CA ARG A 56 4.56 25.93 -6.32
C ARG A 56 5.84 26.71 -6.60
N VAL A 57 6.03 27.86 -5.96
CA VAL A 57 7.25 28.67 -6.14
C VAL A 57 8.48 27.92 -5.63
N LEU A 58 8.42 27.27 -4.46
CA LEU A 58 9.53 26.50 -3.92
C LEU A 58 9.98 25.39 -4.88
N VAL A 59 9.05 24.60 -5.41
CA VAL A 59 9.39 23.48 -6.30
C VAL A 59 9.78 23.96 -7.70
N LYS A 60 9.03 24.89 -8.30
CA LYS A 60 9.23 25.29 -9.71
C LYS A 60 10.33 26.33 -9.89
N ASP A 61 10.43 27.30 -8.99
CA ASP A 61 11.35 28.43 -9.16
C ASP A 61 12.64 28.25 -8.36
N TYR A 62 12.55 27.68 -7.15
CA TYR A 62 13.71 27.39 -6.31
C TYR A 62 14.23 25.95 -6.46
N ASN A 63 13.56 25.14 -7.27
CA ASN A 63 13.99 23.79 -7.62
C ASN A 63 14.16 22.87 -6.40
N VAL A 64 13.37 23.11 -5.34
CA VAL A 64 13.36 22.30 -4.13
C VAL A 64 12.78 20.92 -4.46
N ASP A 65 13.42 19.86 -3.99
CA ASP A 65 12.92 18.50 -4.15
C ASP A 65 11.64 18.31 -3.33
N PRO A 66 10.48 18.02 -3.96
CA PRO A 66 9.24 17.77 -3.22
C PRO A 66 9.26 16.46 -2.42
N ASN A 67 10.21 15.55 -2.69
CA ASN A 67 10.40 14.29 -1.97
C ASN A 67 11.38 14.41 -0.80
N ILE A 68 11.77 15.63 -0.45
CA ILE A 68 12.61 15.88 0.73
C ILE A 68 11.95 15.30 1.98
N LYS A 69 12.75 14.62 2.80
CA LYS A 69 12.31 13.95 4.03
C LYS A 69 12.78 14.70 5.26
N ASP A 70 11.95 14.76 6.29
CA ASP A 70 12.31 15.27 7.62
C ASP A 70 13.00 14.20 8.50
N GLU A 71 13.12 14.45 9.80
CA GLU A 71 13.76 13.55 10.77
C GLU A 71 13.01 12.24 11.01
N ASP A 72 11.71 12.21 10.74
CA ASP A 72 10.87 11.00 10.84
C ASP A 72 10.79 10.25 9.50
N GLY A 73 11.56 10.72 8.50
CA GLY A 73 11.57 10.17 7.16
C GLY A 73 10.30 10.52 6.37
N GLU A 74 9.52 11.48 6.84
CA GLU A 74 8.25 11.91 6.26
C GLU A 74 8.50 12.94 5.16
N THR A 75 7.76 12.83 4.05
CA THR A 75 7.70 13.89 3.04
C THR A 75 6.59 14.86 3.38
N ALA A 76 6.54 16.00 2.69
CA ALA A 76 5.47 16.97 2.85
C ALA A 76 4.05 16.42 2.62
N LEU A 77 3.91 15.25 1.96
CA LEU A 77 2.63 14.58 1.77
C LEU A 77 2.03 14.02 3.08
N PHE A 78 2.88 13.73 4.09
CA PHE A 78 2.45 13.18 5.39
C PHE A 78 1.75 14.21 6.28
N SER A 79 1.90 15.51 5.98
CA SER A 79 1.37 16.59 6.83
C SER A 79 0.31 17.45 6.15
N VAL A 80 -0.21 17.04 4.99
CA VAL A 80 -1.21 17.85 4.26
C VAL A 80 -2.57 17.86 4.95
N GLU A 81 -3.22 19.02 4.99
CA GLU A 81 -4.56 19.18 5.58
C GLU A 81 -5.70 19.08 4.56
N ASP A 82 -5.39 19.10 3.26
CA ASP A 82 -6.40 19.19 2.21
C ASP A 82 -6.09 18.26 1.03
N VAL A 83 -7.14 17.64 0.48
CA VAL A 83 -7.06 16.83 -0.74
C VAL A 83 -6.53 17.64 -1.93
N ALA A 84 -6.87 18.93 -2.00
CA ALA A 84 -6.37 19.82 -3.04
C ALA A 84 -4.85 20.02 -2.92
N MET A 85 -4.33 20.15 -1.69
CA MET A 85 -2.89 20.25 -1.46
C MET A 85 -2.16 18.95 -1.81
N ALA A 86 -2.73 17.80 -1.42
CA ALA A 86 -2.19 16.50 -1.79
C ALA A 86 -2.06 16.33 -3.32
N LYS A 87 -3.11 16.72 -4.06
CA LYS A 87 -3.10 16.73 -5.54
C LYS A 87 -1.97 17.58 -6.11
N GLU A 88 -1.82 18.81 -5.61
CA GLU A 88 -0.78 19.72 -6.05
C GLU A 88 0.62 19.17 -5.79
N LEU A 89 0.88 18.58 -4.61
CA LEU A 89 2.16 17.92 -4.32
C LEU A 89 2.47 16.78 -5.29
N ILE A 90 1.47 15.94 -5.59
CA ILE A 90 1.61 14.83 -6.54
C ILE A 90 1.91 15.37 -7.95
N GLU A 91 1.19 16.40 -8.39
CA GLU A 91 1.43 17.06 -9.68
C GLU A 91 2.81 17.73 -9.75
N LEU A 92 3.34 18.17 -8.61
CA LEU A 92 4.68 18.73 -8.48
C LEU A 92 5.78 17.67 -8.44
N GLY A 93 5.44 16.38 -8.42
CA GLY A 93 6.40 15.26 -8.48
C GLY A 93 6.68 14.58 -7.15
N THR A 94 5.82 14.75 -6.16
CA THR A 94 5.91 14.00 -4.89
C THR A 94 5.49 12.55 -5.13
N ASP A 95 6.33 11.60 -4.72
CA ASP A 95 6.05 10.17 -4.77
C ASP A 95 5.25 9.75 -3.54
N MET A 96 4.00 9.34 -3.79
CA MET A 96 3.06 8.87 -2.77
C MET A 96 3.41 7.48 -2.20
N ASN A 97 4.36 6.76 -2.81
CA ASN A 97 4.80 5.43 -2.37
C ASN A 97 5.96 5.48 -1.38
N LEU A 98 6.46 6.67 -1.05
CA LEU A 98 7.52 6.84 -0.07
C LEU A 98 6.99 6.52 1.33
N ARG A 99 7.76 5.71 2.04
CA ARG A 99 7.48 5.34 3.43
C ARG A 99 8.31 6.18 4.39
N ASN A 100 7.73 6.54 5.53
CA ASN A 100 8.44 7.14 6.65
C ASN A 100 9.31 6.10 7.39
N ASP A 101 9.99 6.51 8.45
CA ASP A 101 10.89 5.64 9.21
C ASP A 101 10.14 4.54 10.00
N GLU A 102 8.85 4.73 10.26
CA GLU A 102 7.95 3.69 10.79
C GLU A 102 7.49 2.70 9.71
N GLY A 103 7.88 2.90 8.46
CA GLY A 103 7.50 2.08 7.33
C GLY A 103 6.07 2.33 6.83
N GLN A 104 5.45 3.45 7.21
CA GLN A 104 4.10 3.82 6.80
C GLN A 104 4.10 4.70 5.55
N LEU A 105 3.11 4.52 4.69
CA LEU A 105 2.80 5.47 3.61
C LEU A 105 2.06 6.69 4.18
N ALA A 106 2.12 7.83 3.49
CA ALA A 106 1.35 9.03 3.88
C ALA A 106 -0.16 8.73 4.03
N ALA A 107 -0.70 7.88 3.16
CA ALA A 107 -2.09 7.45 3.21
C ALA A 107 -2.43 6.54 4.40
N GLU A 108 -1.45 5.86 4.98
CA GLU A 108 -1.61 5.01 6.17
C GLU A 108 -1.51 5.85 7.44
N LYS A 109 -0.58 6.81 7.48
CA LYS A 109 -0.40 7.75 8.60
C LYS A 109 -1.64 8.63 8.80
N LEU A 110 -2.14 9.23 7.71
CA LEU A 110 -3.29 10.15 7.71
C LEU A 110 -4.66 9.45 7.87
N ASP A 111 -4.70 8.11 7.85
CA ASP A 111 -5.93 7.33 7.99
C ASP A 111 -6.46 7.32 9.43
N ASP A 112 -5.68 7.83 10.37
CA ASP A 112 -6.13 8.03 11.74
C ASP A 112 -7.38 8.93 11.72
N PRO A 113 -8.50 8.51 12.36
CA PRO A 113 -9.74 9.28 12.37
C PRO A 113 -9.58 10.67 13.00
N ASP A 114 -8.54 10.88 13.80
CA ASP A 114 -8.23 12.17 14.42
C ASP A 114 -7.37 13.09 13.53
N GLU A 115 -6.85 12.60 12.40
CA GLU A 115 -6.05 13.40 11.44
C GLU A 115 -6.87 13.85 10.23
N GLN A 116 -6.78 13.13 9.10
CA GLN A 116 -7.26 13.59 7.79
C GLN A 116 -7.82 12.43 6.95
N PRO A 117 -8.95 11.82 7.36
CA PRO A 117 -9.49 10.63 6.69
C PRO A 117 -9.87 10.87 5.23
N ALA A 118 -10.22 12.11 4.86
CA ALA A 118 -10.54 12.47 3.47
C ALA A 118 -9.29 12.45 2.57
N VAL A 119 -8.15 12.92 3.08
CA VAL A 119 -6.87 12.89 2.35
C VAL A 119 -6.40 11.45 2.23
N ALA A 120 -6.42 10.68 3.32
CA ALA A 120 -6.04 9.27 3.31
C ALA A 120 -6.85 8.46 2.29
N ALA A 121 -8.18 8.66 2.25
CA ALA A 121 -9.04 8.02 1.25
C ALA A 121 -8.65 8.41 -0.18
N TYR A 122 -8.38 9.69 -0.44
CA TYR A 122 -7.92 10.15 -1.74
C TYR A 122 -6.58 9.53 -2.15
N LEU A 123 -5.60 9.49 -1.24
CA LEU A 123 -4.29 8.91 -1.54
C LEU A 123 -4.37 7.39 -1.78
N LYS A 124 -5.21 6.67 -1.02
CA LYS A 124 -5.49 5.25 -1.26
C LYS A 124 -6.15 5.01 -2.61
N GLU A 125 -7.12 5.86 -2.98
CA GLU A 125 -7.77 5.80 -4.29
C GLU A 125 -6.77 6.11 -5.42
N ALA A 126 -5.95 7.14 -5.26
CA ALA A 126 -4.92 7.53 -6.22
C ALA A 126 -3.87 6.42 -6.41
N ALA A 127 -3.46 5.75 -5.33
CA ALA A 127 -2.56 4.60 -5.38
C ALA A 127 -3.22 3.37 -6.04
N GLY A 128 -4.53 3.16 -5.83
CA GLY A 128 -5.30 2.07 -6.43
C GLY A 128 -5.68 2.30 -7.91
N GLY A 129 -5.76 3.56 -8.36
CA GLY A 129 -6.13 3.93 -9.72
C GLY A 129 -4.98 3.96 -10.73
N GLY A 130 -3.73 3.85 -10.26
CA GLY A 130 -2.52 4.10 -11.04
C GLY A 130 -1.62 2.89 -11.35
N SER A 131 -2.12 1.65 -11.28
CA SER A 131 -1.31 0.48 -11.65
C SER A 131 -2.10 -0.57 -12.47
N THR A 132 -2.25 -0.27 -13.76
CA THR A 132 -2.06 -1.27 -14.81
C THR A 132 -0.88 -0.80 -15.67
N ALA A 133 0.14 -1.66 -15.80
CA ALA A 133 1.31 -1.60 -16.69
C ALA A 133 2.47 -0.64 -16.28
N THR A 134 3.46 -1.11 -15.51
CA THR A 134 4.70 -1.85 -15.89
C THR A 134 5.83 -0.97 -16.47
N ALA A 135 6.95 -0.90 -15.75
CA ALA A 135 8.27 -0.56 -16.28
C ALA A 135 9.16 -1.83 -16.30
N ASP A 136 9.75 -2.09 -17.47
CA ASP A 136 10.98 -2.82 -17.83
C ASP A 136 11.50 -3.97 -16.93
N ILE A 137 11.79 -5.16 -17.47
CA ILE A 137 12.78 -5.38 -18.55
C ILE A 137 12.20 -5.88 -19.89
N SER A 138 12.56 -5.17 -20.96
CA SER A 138 12.41 -5.51 -22.38
C SER A 138 12.89 -6.92 -22.75
N GLU A 139 12.04 -7.69 -23.44
CA GLU A 139 12.23 -7.93 -24.88
C GLU A 139 10.95 -8.45 -25.56
N SER A 140 10.64 -7.79 -26.67
CA SER A 140 9.59 -8.01 -27.67
C SER A 140 9.51 -9.47 -28.18
N LEU A 141 8.36 -10.07 -28.51
CA LEU A 141 7.39 -9.66 -29.54
C LEU A 141 6.03 -10.40 -29.41
N SER A 142 4.96 -9.61 -29.60
CA SER A 142 3.70 -9.88 -30.32
C SER A 142 2.64 -10.88 -29.81
N ASN A 143 1.50 -10.25 -29.46
CA ASN A 143 0.09 -10.64 -29.64
C ASN A 143 -0.66 -11.34 -28.49
N GLY A 144 -1.53 -10.56 -27.84
CA GLY A 144 -2.95 -10.90 -27.63
C GLY A 144 -3.41 -11.27 -26.21
N ASP A 145 -3.99 -10.29 -25.52
CA ASP A 145 -5.17 -10.35 -24.61
C ASP A 145 -5.16 -11.12 -23.25
N ALA A 146 -5.26 -10.29 -22.18
CA ALA A 146 -6.09 -10.39 -20.95
C ALA A 146 -5.76 -11.35 -19.77
N ALA A 147 -5.09 -10.76 -18.75
CA ALA A 147 -5.36 -10.71 -17.28
C ALA A 147 -5.59 -11.98 -16.39
N GLY A 148 -4.78 -12.12 -15.33
CA GLY A 148 -5.08 -12.90 -14.10
C GLY A 148 -3.90 -13.07 -13.12
N HIS A 149 -4.10 -12.76 -11.82
CA HIS A 149 -3.11 -12.65 -10.74
C HIS A 149 -2.49 -14.00 -10.25
N HIS A 150 -1.19 -14.02 -9.90
CA HIS A 150 -0.46 -15.17 -9.34
C HIS A 150 0.31 -14.74 -8.04
N PRO A 151 0.32 -15.54 -6.95
CA PRO A 151 1.07 -15.23 -5.71
C PRO A 151 2.60 -15.39 -5.88
N PRO A 152 3.43 -14.83 -4.98
CA PRO A 152 4.90 -14.86 -5.11
C PRO A 152 5.46 -16.29 -5.03
N PRO A 153 6.58 -16.59 -5.73
CA PRO A 153 7.09 -17.95 -5.86
C PRO A 153 7.79 -18.46 -4.60
N PRO A 154 7.70 -19.78 -4.29
CA PRO A 154 8.43 -20.39 -3.18
C PRO A 154 9.95 -20.48 -3.44
N PRO A 155 10.78 -20.58 -2.38
CA PRO A 155 12.23 -20.66 -2.50
C PRO A 155 12.69 -21.92 -3.30
N PRO A 156 13.84 -21.85 -4.02
CA PRO A 156 14.28 -22.92 -4.89
C PRO A 156 14.74 -24.16 -4.11
N LEU A 157 14.31 -25.33 -4.57
CA LEU A 157 14.68 -26.63 -4.01
C LEU A 157 16.15 -27.00 -4.31
N PRO A 158 16.84 -27.74 -3.41
CA PRO A 158 18.23 -28.16 -3.60
C PRO A 158 18.41 -29.10 -4.79
N GLN A 159 19.55 -28.97 -5.47
CA GLN A 159 19.88 -29.64 -6.73
C GLN A 159 19.89 -31.17 -6.58
N GLY A 160 18.95 -31.86 -7.24
CA GLY A 160 18.89 -33.32 -7.31
C GLY A 160 17.49 -33.95 -7.40
N LEU A 161 16.42 -33.17 -7.21
CA LEU A 161 15.03 -33.67 -7.28
C LEU A 161 14.32 -33.17 -8.54
N GLN A 162 14.08 -34.07 -9.50
CA GLN A 162 13.12 -33.85 -10.58
C GLN A 162 11.72 -34.25 -10.10
N LEU A 163 10.84 -33.27 -9.87
CA LEU A 163 9.40 -33.50 -9.71
C LEU A 163 8.75 -33.42 -11.10
N ASN A 164 8.29 -34.55 -11.61
CA ASN A 164 7.45 -34.59 -12.81
C ASN A 164 6.02 -34.17 -12.42
N VAL A 165 5.75 -32.86 -12.37
CA VAL A 165 4.39 -32.32 -12.26
C VAL A 165 3.79 -32.26 -13.66
N GLY A 166 2.96 -33.25 -13.99
CA GLY A 166 2.13 -33.19 -15.19
C GLY A 166 1.07 -32.10 -15.04
N THR A 167 1.04 -31.15 -15.97
CA THR A 167 -0.01 -30.12 -16.03
C THR A 167 -1.35 -30.77 -16.39
N MET A 168 -2.24 -30.95 -15.42
CA MET A 168 -3.64 -31.27 -15.71
C MET A 168 -4.35 -30.02 -16.24
N ARG A 169 -5.14 -30.21 -17.29
CA ARG A 169 -5.88 -29.19 -18.03
C ARG A 169 -7.07 -28.70 -17.19
N ALA A 170 -7.39 -27.41 -17.32
CA ALA A 170 -8.52 -26.73 -16.66
C ALA A 170 -9.91 -27.25 -17.11
N GLY A 171 -10.21 -28.49 -16.77
CA GLY A 171 -11.51 -29.13 -16.98
C GLY A 171 -11.84 -30.16 -15.89
N ASP A 172 -11.04 -30.22 -14.82
CA ASP A 172 -11.25 -31.13 -13.70
C ASP A 172 -11.26 -30.28 -12.41
N ALA A 173 -12.32 -29.50 -12.25
CA ALA A 173 -12.72 -29.03 -10.93
C ALA A 173 -13.24 -30.26 -10.19
N GLY A 174 -12.32 -30.99 -9.55
CA GLY A 174 -12.66 -32.07 -8.63
C GLY A 174 -13.63 -31.52 -7.59
N GLU A 175 -14.82 -32.11 -7.59
CA GLU A 175 -15.93 -32.05 -6.64
C GLU A 175 -16.20 -30.70 -5.96
N GLU A 176 -17.40 -30.15 -6.22
CA GLU A 176 -17.97 -29.12 -5.35
C GLU A 176 -17.83 -29.56 -3.88
N PRO A 177 -17.39 -28.66 -2.97
CA PRO A 177 -17.23 -29.02 -1.57
C PRO A 177 -18.50 -29.62 -1.02
N ASP A 178 -18.37 -30.75 -0.31
CA ASP A 178 -19.48 -31.57 0.17
C ASP A 178 -20.64 -30.73 0.69
N PRO A 179 -21.89 -31.01 0.29
CA PRO A 179 -23.05 -30.26 0.76
C PRO A 179 -23.19 -30.31 2.29
N GLU A 180 -22.66 -31.36 2.95
CA GLU A 180 -22.57 -31.43 4.41
C GLU A 180 -21.55 -30.45 5.00
N PHE A 181 -20.41 -30.23 4.33
CA PHE A 181 -19.40 -29.26 4.78
C PHE A 181 -19.93 -27.83 4.69
N ARG A 182 -20.57 -27.47 3.57
CA ARG A 182 -21.24 -26.18 3.40
C ARG A 182 -22.28 -25.95 4.49
N ARG A 183 -23.12 -26.95 4.78
CA ARG A 183 -24.15 -26.87 5.82
C ARG A 183 -23.58 -26.68 7.22
N ARG A 184 -22.47 -27.35 7.57
CA ARG A 184 -21.82 -27.21 8.89
C ARG A 184 -21.17 -25.83 9.06
N ILE A 185 -20.62 -25.23 8.01
CA ILE A 185 -20.11 -23.86 8.04
C ILE A 185 -21.26 -22.87 8.26
N GLU A 186 -22.39 -23.03 7.55
CA GLU A 186 -23.56 -22.17 7.72
C GLU A 186 -24.16 -22.25 9.13
N GLU A 187 -24.20 -23.44 9.73
CA GLU A 187 -24.67 -23.64 11.12
C GLU A 187 -23.75 -22.95 12.15
N LEU A 188 -22.43 -23.03 11.93
CA LEU A 188 -21.43 -22.32 12.74
C LEU A 188 -21.56 -20.80 12.59
N ALA A 189 -21.74 -20.32 11.36
CA ALA A 189 -21.92 -18.89 11.07
C ALA A 189 -23.24 -18.33 11.59
N ALA A 190 -24.28 -19.17 11.73
CA ALA A 190 -25.57 -18.76 12.30
C ALA A 190 -25.54 -18.63 13.83
N ARG A 191 -24.47 -19.09 14.49
CA ARG A 191 -24.30 -18.95 15.94
C ARG A 191 -23.75 -17.56 16.25
N GLY A 192 -24.34 -16.87 17.24
CA GLY A 192 -23.91 -15.52 17.65
C GLY A 192 -22.49 -15.42 18.23
N ASP A 193 -21.82 -16.56 18.42
CA ASP A 193 -20.46 -16.67 18.97
C ASP A 193 -19.40 -16.95 17.87
N PHE A 194 -19.77 -16.82 16.58
CA PHE A 194 -18.93 -17.19 15.44
C PHE A 194 -17.58 -16.46 15.40
N ASP A 195 -17.58 -15.16 15.67
CA ASP A 195 -16.36 -14.34 15.74
C ASP A 195 -15.55 -14.57 17.03
N GLY A 196 -16.12 -15.28 18.01
CA GLY A 196 -15.47 -15.64 19.26
C GLY A 196 -14.37 -16.69 19.07
N GLU A 197 -13.49 -16.82 20.07
CA GLU A 197 -12.40 -17.79 20.00
C GLU A 197 -12.89 -19.23 19.82
N GLU A 198 -14.04 -19.59 20.39
CA GLU A 198 -14.64 -20.92 20.26
C GLU A 198 -15.20 -21.14 18.84
N GLY A 199 -15.94 -20.19 18.28
CA GLY A 199 -16.49 -20.28 16.92
C GLY A 199 -15.40 -20.39 15.86
N GLN A 200 -14.34 -19.60 15.96
CA GLN A 200 -13.20 -19.68 15.05
C GLN A 200 -12.39 -20.98 15.22
N ARG A 201 -12.30 -21.53 16.44
CA ARG A 201 -11.65 -22.83 16.68
C ARG A 201 -12.45 -23.97 16.05
N GLU A 202 -13.76 -23.96 16.19
CA GLU A 202 -14.65 -24.96 15.56
C GLU A 202 -14.60 -24.87 14.03
N LEU A 203 -14.59 -23.66 13.45
CA LEU A 203 -14.41 -23.45 12.02
C LEU A 203 -13.05 -23.99 11.53
N ARG A 204 -11.96 -23.69 12.25
CA ARG A 204 -10.63 -24.21 11.91
C ARG A 204 -10.58 -25.73 11.94
N ASN A 205 -11.18 -26.36 12.96
CA ASN A 205 -11.25 -27.82 13.04
C ASN A 205 -12.06 -28.42 11.90
N LEU A 206 -13.19 -27.80 11.54
CA LEU A 206 -14.04 -28.26 10.44
C LEU A 206 -13.32 -28.17 9.08
N VAL A 207 -12.60 -27.07 8.83
CA VAL A 207 -11.81 -26.88 7.60
C VAL A 207 -10.66 -27.89 7.54
N MET A 208 -9.98 -28.14 8.66
CA MET A 208 -8.92 -29.15 8.74
C MET A 208 -9.45 -30.57 8.51
N ASP A 209 -10.64 -30.89 9.05
CA ASP A 209 -11.31 -32.17 8.84
C ASP A 209 -11.72 -32.38 7.38
N ALA A 210 -12.21 -31.34 6.69
CA ALA A 210 -12.55 -31.44 5.27
C ALA A 210 -11.32 -31.63 4.38
N ILE A 211 -10.21 -30.96 4.68
CA ILE A 211 -8.94 -31.15 3.95
C ILE A 211 -8.37 -32.54 4.22
N SER A 212 -8.52 -33.06 5.44
CA SER A 212 -8.06 -34.41 5.82
C SER A 212 -9.01 -35.53 5.36
N GLY A 213 -10.31 -35.25 5.21
CA GLY A 213 -11.34 -36.18 4.75
C GLY A 213 -11.21 -36.53 3.27
N VAL A 214 -10.85 -35.55 2.44
CA VAL A 214 -10.55 -35.76 1.02
C VAL A 214 -9.34 -36.69 0.80
N ALA A 215 -8.42 -36.76 1.77
CA ALA A 215 -7.28 -37.70 1.70
C ALA A 215 -7.64 -39.15 2.08
N ASN A 216 -8.75 -39.38 2.79
CA ASN A 216 -9.13 -40.72 3.28
C ASN A 216 -10.15 -41.45 2.39
N ASP A 217 -10.88 -40.76 1.51
CA ASP A 217 -11.75 -41.43 0.53
C ASP A 217 -10.98 -42.08 -0.64
N ALA A 218 -9.70 -41.74 -0.80
CA ALA A 218 -8.83 -42.39 -1.80
C ALA A 218 -8.36 -43.80 -1.40
N GLN A 219 -8.65 -44.27 -0.18
CA GLN A 219 -8.14 -45.55 0.33
C GLN A 219 -9.23 -46.44 0.98
N ALA A 220 -10.32 -46.70 0.26
CA ALA A 220 -11.16 -47.87 0.52
C ALA A 220 -10.89 -48.96 -0.56
N PRO A 221 -10.78 -50.25 -0.18
CA PRO A 221 -10.17 -51.29 -1.02
C PRO A 221 -11.10 -51.75 -2.14
N ALA A 222 -10.52 -51.92 -3.34
CA ALA A 222 -11.19 -52.52 -4.49
C ALA A 222 -11.67 -53.94 -4.17
N ALA A 223 -12.97 -54.09 -3.93
CA ALA A 223 -13.66 -55.36 -3.89
C ALA A 223 -13.47 -56.06 -5.25
N SER A 224 -12.73 -57.17 -5.22
CA SER A 224 -12.48 -58.05 -6.35
C SER A 224 -13.80 -58.56 -6.93
N ARG A 225 -14.24 -57.98 -8.06
CA ARG A 225 -15.33 -58.53 -8.88
C ARG A 225 -14.85 -59.80 -9.58
N ARG A 226 -15.17 -60.95 -8.97
CA ARG A 226 -15.09 -62.27 -9.59
C ARG A 226 -16.10 -62.33 -10.74
N ARG A 227 -15.60 -62.64 -11.94
CA ARG A 227 -16.37 -62.92 -13.17
C ARG A 227 -17.62 -63.76 -12.88
N LEU A 228 -18.77 -63.36 -13.42
CA LEU A 228 -19.85 -64.29 -13.73
C LEU A 228 -19.55 -65.02 -15.05
N ASP A 229 -19.95 -66.29 -15.04
CA ASP A 229 -20.02 -67.28 -16.13
C ASP A 229 -20.45 -66.72 -17.49
#